data_AF-A0A3G9J968-F1
#
_entry.id   AF-A0A3G9J968-F1
#
_cell.length_a   1.000
_cell.length_b   1.000
_cell.length_c   1.000
_cell.angle_alpha   90.00
_cell.angle_beta   90.00
_cell.angle_gamma   90.00
#
_symmetry.space_group_name_H-M   'P 1'
#
loop_
_entity.id
_entity.type
_entity.pdbx_description
1 polymer ?
#
loop_
_entity_poly.entity_id
_entity_poly.type
_entity_poly.pdbx_seq_one_letter_code
_entity_poly.pdbx_strand_id
1 'polypeptide(L)' 'MGSSQQSHEWDEGTVTKEATEDQEGVRTYTCKDCGATKTEAIAKLPKIVVKETSSDNPSPAPAAASTITQKQADTSVNTR' A
#
# COMPACT_ATOMS: atom_id res chain seq x y z
N MET A 1 -12.50 -18.94 -17.47
CA MET A 1 -11.27 -18.36 -18.07
C MET A 1 -10.31 -18.16 -16.93
N GLY A 2 -9.21 -18.93 -16.93
CA GLY A 2 -8.36 -19.12 -15.77
C GLY A 2 -7.68 -17.84 -15.34
N SER A 3 -7.83 -17.51 -14.05
CA SER A 3 -7.18 -16.41 -13.37
C SER A 3 -5.66 -16.53 -13.48
N SER A 4 -5.05 -15.67 -14.29
CA SER A 4 -3.60 -15.58 -14.47
C SER A 4 -2.99 -14.97 -13.21
N GLN A 5 -2.55 -15.83 -12.28
CA GLN A 5 -1.79 -15.40 -11.12
C GLN A 5 -0.43 -14.89 -11.61
N GLN A 6 -0.31 -13.57 -11.79
CA GLN A 6 0.97 -12.91 -11.95
C GLN A 6 1.72 -13.08 -10.62
N SER A 7 2.56 -14.12 -10.56
CA SER A 7 3.46 -14.34 -9.43
C SER A 7 4.49 -13.22 -9.44
N HIS A 8 4.25 -12.18 -8.64
CA HIS A 8 5.25 -11.16 -8.41
C HIS A 8 6.29 -11.70 -7.42
N GLU A 9 7.55 -11.75 -7.84
CA GLU A 9 8.67 -12.06 -6.94
C GLU A 9 9.02 -10.80 -6.12
N TRP A 10 8.38 -10.68 -4.97
CA TRP A 10 8.64 -9.61 -4.00
C TRP A 10 9.94 -9.87 -3.24
N ASP A 11 10.75 -8.82 -3.06
CA ASP A 11 11.90 -8.84 -2.16
C ASP A 11 11.50 -9.02 -0.67
N GLU A 12 12.46 -9.16 0.25
CA GLU A 12 12.23 -9.20 1.71
C GLU A 12 11.43 -7.99 2.23
N GLY A 13 11.44 -6.88 1.48
CA GLY A 13 10.64 -5.71 1.76
C GLY A 13 11.32 -4.78 2.76
N THR A 14 11.44 -3.52 2.40
CA THR A 14 12.11 -2.50 3.20
C THR A 14 11.10 -1.78 4.08
N VAL A 15 11.37 -1.71 5.38
CA VAL A 15 10.57 -0.92 6.32
C VAL A 15 10.90 0.55 6.09
N THR A 16 10.00 1.25 5.38
CA THR A 16 10.13 2.70 5.15
C THR A 16 9.67 3.50 6.38
N LYS A 17 8.85 2.89 7.23
CA LYS A 17 8.43 3.45 8.51
C LYS A 17 8.35 2.37 9.58
N GLU A 18 9.13 2.53 10.64
CA GLU A 18 9.13 1.59 11.75
C GLU A 18 7.80 1.63 12.50
N ALA A 19 7.22 0.45 12.76
CA ALA A 19 6.05 0.33 13.62
C ALA A 19 6.46 0.60 15.06
N THR A 20 5.70 1.44 15.75
CA THR A 20 5.88 1.69 17.18
C THR A 20 4.66 1.18 17.95
N GLU A 21 4.66 1.34 19.26
CA GLU A 21 3.52 0.96 20.10
C GLU A 21 2.28 1.86 19.85
N ASP A 22 2.51 3.09 19.37
CA ASP A 22 1.47 4.10 19.15
C ASP A 22 1.20 4.40 17.68
N GLN A 23 2.11 4.01 16.77
CA GLN A 23 2.01 4.30 15.34
C GLN A 23 2.24 3.04 14.51
N GLU A 24 1.42 2.86 13.47
CA GLU A 24 1.62 1.80 12.49
C GLU A 24 2.88 2.04 11.66
N GLY A 25 3.57 0.95 11.35
CA GLY A 25 4.71 0.96 10.44
C GLY A 25 4.25 0.81 8.99
N VAL A 26 5.18 1.02 8.07
CA VAL A 26 4.95 0.83 6.63
C VAL A 26 6.13 0.06 6.05
N ARG A 27 5.83 -1.05 5.38
CA ARG A 27 6.81 -1.82 4.61
C ARG A 27 6.50 -1.71 3.12
N THR A 28 7.55 -1.46 2.34
CA THR A 28 7.47 -1.41 0.88
C THR A 28 8.22 -2.59 0.30
N TYR A 29 7.56 -3.34 -0.57
CA TYR A 29 8.11 -4.45 -1.32
C TYR A 29 8.29 -4.04 -2.77
N THR A 30 9.43 -4.43 -3.33
CA THR A 30 9.72 -4.20 -4.74
C THR A 30 9.83 -5.55 -5.43
N CYS A 31 9.09 -5.71 -6.52
CA CYS A 31 9.15 -6.87 -7.40
C CYS A 31 10.50 -6.85 -8.11
N LYS A 32 11.34 -7.87 -7.89
CA LYS A 32 12.65 -7.97 -8.56
C LYS A 32 12.52 -8.29 -10.04
N ASP A 33 11.44 -8.96 -10.41
CA ASP A 33 11.17 -9.40 -11.77
C ASP A 33 10.63 -8.27 -12.67
N CYS A 34 9.79 -7.40 -12.09
CA CYS A 34 8.95 -6.46 -12.83
C CYS A 34 9.08 -5.00 -12.39
N GLY A 35 9.71 -4.72 -11.25
CA GLY A 35 9.84 -3.38 -10.69
C GLY A 35 8.56 -2.81 -10.07
N ALA A 36 7.48 -3.59 -9.98
CA ALA A 36 6.27 -3.18 -9.27
C ALA A 36 6.58 -2.91 -7.79
N THR A 37 5.87 -1.94 -7.19
CA THR A 37 5.99 -1.60 -5.77
C THR A 37 4.69 -1.90 -5.04
N LYS A 38 4.77 -2.60 -3.92
CA LYS A 38 3.64 -2.91 -3.04
C LYS A 38 3.90 -2.38 -1.64
N THR A 39 2.93 -1.68 -1.07
CA THR A 39 3.03 -1.11 0.28
C THR A 39 2.10 -1.87 1.21
N GLU A 40 2.61 -2.37 2.33
CA GLU A 40 1.82 -3.00 3.39
C GLU A 40 1.98 -2.25 4.72
N ALA A 41 0.86 -2.04 5.40
CA ALA A 41 0.84 -1.50 6.75
C ALA A 41 1.31 -2.57 7.74
N ILE A 42 2.25 -2.19 8.61
CA ILE A 42 2.76 -3.03 9.68
C ILE A 42 1.97 -2.67 10.94
N ALA A 43 1.25 -3.64 11.49
CA ALA A 43 0.53 -3.45 12.74
C ALA A 43 1.48 -2.98 13.85
N LYS A 44 0.97 -2.11 14.72
CA LYS A 44 1.68 -1.63 15.92
C LYS A 44 2.13 -2.78 16.82
N LEU A 45 3.23 -2.56 17.54
CA LEU A 45 3.72 -3.53 18.53
C LEU A 45 2.62 -3.78 19.59
N PRO A 46 2.32 -5.06 19.93
CA PRO A 46 1.36 -5.34 20.97
C PRO A 46 1.93 -4.82 22.30
N LYS A 47 1.37 -3.70 22.78
CA LYS A 47 1.60 -3.23 24.15
C LYS A 47 1.26 -4.39 25.07
N ILE A 48 2.25 -4.96 25.74
CA ILE A 48 2.06 -6.00 26.77
C ILE A 48 1.38 -5.39 28.01
N VAL A 49 0.17 -4.87 27.86
CA VAL A 49 -0.73 -4.68 28.99
C VAL A 49 -1.28 -6.05 29.29
N VAL A 50 -0.66 -6.71 30.27
CA VAL A 50 -1.23 -7.88 30.96
C VAL A 50 -2.62 -7.53 31.46
N LYS A 51 -3.64 -7.79 30.63
CA LYS A 51 -5.07 -7.96 30.94
C LYS A 51 -5.77 -8.39 29.65
N GLU A 52 -6.41 -9.54 29.74
CA GLU A 52 -7.12 -10.22 28.67
C GLU A 52 -8.19 -9.36 27.97
N THR A 53 -8.56 -9.78 26.76
CA THR A 53 -9.78 -9.42 25.99
C THR A 53 -9.70 -8.30 24.95
N SER A 54 -9.67 -8.76 23.69
CA SER A 54 -10.59 -8.45 22.58
C SER A 54 -10.75 -7.02 22.06
N SER A 55 -10.58 -6.95 20.73
CA SER A 55 -11.23 -6.03 19.78
C SER A 55 -11.09 -4.54 20.04
N ASP A 56 -10.23 -3.87 19.26
CA ASP A 56 -10.75 -2.92 18.30
C ASP A 56 -9.72 -2.59 17.22
N ASN A 57 -10.21 -2.66 15.99
CA ASN A 57 -9.53 -2.39 14.73
C ASN A 57 -9.71 -0.91 14.39
N PRO A 58 -8.71 -0.03 14.56
CA PRO A 58 -8.73 1.25 13.88
C PRO A 58 -8.22 1.06 12.44
N SER A 59 -9.15 1.02 11.50
CA SER A 59 -8.94 1.37 10.09
C SER A 59 -9.84 2.59 9.84
N PRO A 60 -9.56 3.58 8.97
CA PRO A 60 -8.50 3.69 7.95
C PRO A 60 -7.83 5.10 7.76
N ALA A 61 -6.67 5.10 7.09
CA ALA A 61 -6.19 6.01 6.02
C ALA A 61 -5.94 7.53 6.31
N PRO A 62 -5.05 8.21 5.54
CA PRO A 62 -5.42 8.60 4.18
C PRO A 62 -4.34 8.35 3.12
N ALA A 63 -4.82 8.00 1.93
CA ALA A 63 -4.10 8.10 0.68
C ALA A 63 -3.43 9.48 0.55
N ALA A 64 -2.10 9.49 0.49
CA ALA A 64 -1.36 10.66 0.03
C ALA A 64 -1.57 10.82 -1.48
N ALA A 65 -2.58 11.62 -1.80
CA ALA A 65 -2.66 12.56 -2.91
C ALA A 65 -2.17 12.07 -4.30
N SER A 66 -3.18 11.75 -5.10
CA SER A 66 -3.27 11.87 -6.55
C SER A 66 -2.31 12.89 -7.18
N THR A 67 -1.36 12.42 -8.00
CA THR A 67 -0.87 13.21 -9.15
C THR A 67 -1.54 12.66 -10.40
N ILE A 68 -2.80 13.05 -10.57
CA ILE A 68 -3.53 12.90 -11.83
C ILE A 68 -3.18 14.15 -12.65
N THR A 69 -2.11 14.09 -13.44
CA THR A 69 -1.94 15.03 -14.56
C THR A 69 -2.78 14.52 -15.72
N GLN A 70 -4.06 14.89 -15.72
CA GLN A 70 -4.93 14.71 -16.89
C GLN A 70 -4.49 15.70 -17.97
N LYS A 71 -3.65 15.26 -18.91
CA LYS A 71 -3.55 15.89 -20.23
C LYS A 71 -4.32 15.05 -21.26
N GLN A 72 -5.64 14.97 -21.08
CA GLN A 72 -6.55 14.62 -22.16
C GLN A 72 -6.60 15.84 -23.10
N ALA A 73 -5.73 15.87 -24.11
CA ALA A 73 -5.89 16.76 -25.24
C ALA A 73 -6.73 16.01 -26.28
N ASP A 74 -8.04 16.00 -26.07
CA ASP A 74 -8.98 15.66 -27.14
C ASP A 74 -8.83 16.73 -28.23
N THR A 75 -8.11 16.40 -29.29
CA THR A 75 -8.14 17.14 -30.55
C THR A 75 -9.21 16.48 -31.40
N SER A 76 -10.47 16.64 -31.02
CA SER A 76 -11.59 16.46 -31.94
C SER A 76 -11.68 17.70 -32.83
N VAL A 77 -10.85 17.72 -33.87
CA VAL A 77 -11.11 18.57 -35.03
C VAL A 77 -12.15 17.86 -35.89
N ASN A 78 -13.42 18.10 -35.58
CA ASN A 78 -14.49 17.86 -36.54
C ASN A 78 -15.23 19.18 -36.78
N THR A 79 -14.71 19.95 -37.73
CA THR A 79 -15.44 21.07 -38.32
C THR A 79 -15.39 20.95 -39.84
N ARG A 80 -16.58 20.63 -40.35
CA ARG A 80 -17.12 20.84 -41.70
C ARG A 80 -17.12 19.67 -42.66
#